data_AF-A0AAE8MQ72-F1
#
_entry.id   AF-A0AAE8MQ72-F1
#
_cell.length_a   1.000
_cell.length_b   1.000
_cell.length_c   1.000
_cell.angle_alpha   90.00
_cell.angle_beta   90.00
_cell.angle_gamma   90.00
#
_symmetry.space_group_name_H-M   'P 1'
#
loop_
_entity.id
_entity.type
_entity.pdbx_description
1 polymer ?
#
loop_
_entity_poly.entity_id
_entity_poly.type
_entity_poly.pdbx_seq_one_letter_code
_entity_poly.pdbx_strand_id
1 'polypeptide(L)'
;MLRRICRGRPALATALLALVVFLLVQLRNAGINDGSDDFHYGSPASGQAGGCPPGLDYLKSLRLADKILFSRRRIKPVVSKAINRDEVLNISVPLFPKKQAIDLSSCASTVLEPGDTLQLKVPPLYPKRTYPEFIFGIATSADRLRDSIGPLSYWLSGSSAKLVAIISERQPATADQLQDLRHLFATQDIDAVILNPTDKSLTTSQNHFAMIRDMVRLSTPSTKWLGILDDDTFFPSLHPLAAELALHDPDKPQYIGALSEDFRAVKNWGYMAFGGAGVFLSLPAATTISAHLEECLAGSTSSQGDGILRDCVHRHTRARLTQVQGLHQQDMHGDASGFFEAGMRPLSLHHWKSWYRHPVDEMALVTRFCGECFLQRWRFGGDTVLTNGYSIAVYPGGLDAIDLGKTEETWGESGGAFEFSLGPLREKLPRGAKRSHTLVHSAEVSPGTVRQVYVLKGNSRDHEPDEVVELLWDFT
;
A
#
# COMPACT_ATOMS: atom_id res chain seq x y z
N MET A 1 59.39 -0.81 37.27
CA MET A 1 58.85 0.32 36.50
C MET A 1 57.63 -0.21 35.73
N LEU A 2 56.40 0.36 35.82
CA LEU A 2 55.93 1.66 35.30
C LEU A 2 56.01 1.73 33.76
N ARG A 3 54.97 2.04 32.95
CA ARG A 3 53.51 2.35 33.08
C ARG A 3 52.82 1.75 31.80
N ARG A 4 51.54 1.32 31.71
CA ARG A 4 50.18 1.80 32.10
C ARG A 4 49.53 2.74 31.05
N ILE A 5 48.21 2.55 30.77
CA ILE A 5 47.27 3.38 29.95
C ILE A 5 47.34 3.08 28.43
N CYS A 6 46.25 3.00 27.62
CA CYS A 6 44.85 3.48 27.78
C CYS A 6 43.74 2.48 27.35
N ARG A 7 42.47 2.80 27.67
CA ARG A 7 41.22 2.20 27.13
C ARG A 7 40.47 3.26 26.30
N GLY A 8 39.72 2.87 25.27
CA GLY A 8 38.81 3.75 24.50
C GLY A 8 37.56 3.01 24.02
N ARG A 9 36.42 3.72 23.90
CA ARG A 9 35.10 3.16 23.53
C ARG A 9 34.64 3.62 22.14
N PRO A 10 34.13 2.74 21.27
CA PRO A 10 33.35 3.13 20.09
C PRO A 10 31.87 3.37 20.50
N ALA A 11 31.57 4.53 21.10
CA ALA A 11 30.22 4.83 21.59
C ALA A 11 29.70 6.25 21.27
N LEU A 12 30.56 7.18 20.84
CA LEU A 12 30.13 8.55 20.51
C LEU A 12 29.72 8.72 19.04
N ALA A 13 30.33 7.98 18.11
CA ALA A 13 30.12 8.16 16.67
C ALA A 13 28.68 7.84 16.23
N THR A 14 28.11 6.73 16.71
CA THR A 14 26.72 6.34 16.44
C THR A 14 25.71 7.27 17.10
N ALA A 15 26.00 7.74 18.32
CA ALA A 15 25.16 8.72 19.02
C ALA A 15 25.10 10.07 18.30
N LEU A 16 26.24 10.57 17.76
CA LEU A 16 26.27 11.80 16.97
C LEU A 16 25.43 11.70 15.70
N LEU A 17 25.52 10.58 14.97
CA LEU A 17 24.79 10.39 13.72
C LEU A 17 23.27 10.41 13.94
N ALA A 18 22.80 9.71 14.98
CA ALA A 18 21.39 9.72 15.37
C ALA A 18 20.89 11.12 15.79
N LEU A 19 21.71 11.89 16.53
CA LEU A 19 21.35 13.24 16.97
C LEU A 19 21.23 14.22 15.80
N VAL A 20 22.12 14.13 14.80
CA VAL A 20 22.08 14.96 13.59
C VAL A 20 20.85 14.66 12.74
N VAL A 21 20.50 13.39 12.55
CA VAL A 21 19.25 13.00 11.85
C VAL A 21 18.02 13.53 12.59
N PHE A 22 17.98 13.42 13.93
CA PHE A 22 16.86 13.92 14.72
C PHE A 22 16.70 15.46 14.62
N LEU A 23 17.80 16.21 14.67
CA LEU A 23 17.80 17.67 14.50
C LEU A 23 17.36 18.11 13.09
N LEU A 24 17.76 17.38 12.03
CA LEU A 24 17.33 17.65 10.66
C LEU A 24 15.83 17.38 10.43
N VAL A 25 15.23 16.44 11.17
CA VAL A 25 13.77 16.23 11.17
C VAL A 25 13.05 17.37 11.90
N GLN A 26 13.52 17.77 13.09
CA GLN A 26 12.90 18.85 13.87
C GLN A 26 12.91 20.19 13.11
N LEU A 27 14.04 20.54 12.47
CA LEU A 27 14.16 21.76 11.66
C LEU A 27 13.28 21.78 10.40
N ARG A 28 12.68 20.65 10.01
CA ARG A 28 11.75 20.57 8.87
C ARG A 28 10.28 20.71 9.26
N ASN A 29 9.94 20.61 10.55
CA ASN A 29 8.58 20.76 11.07
C ASN A 29 8.27 22.18 11.57
N ALA A 30 9.28 23.02 11.78
CA ALA A 30 9.11 24.43 12.17
C ALA A 30 8.76 25.31 10.95
N GLY A 31 7.59 25.10 10.34
CA GLY A 31 7.26 25.73 9.05
C GLY A 31 5.80 25.64 8.58
N ILE A 32 4.83 25.55 9.50
CA ILE A 32 3.40 25.68 9.19
C ILE A 32 2.81 26.72 10.13
N ASN A 33 2.37 27.86 9.60
CA ASN A 33 1.57 28.83 10.35
C ASN A 33 0.10 28.41 10.33
N ASP A 34 -0.56 28.65 11.46
CA ASP A 34 -2.01 28.46 11.61
C ASP A 34 -2.81 29.51 10.83
N GLY A 35 -4.05 29.20 10.49
CA GLY A 35 -4.89 29.93 9.56
C GLY A 35 -6.33 29.43 9.56
N SER A 36 -6.98 29.51 10.72
CA SER A 36 -8.42 29.28 10.87
C SER A 36 -9.23 30.46 10.35
N ASP A 37 -10.32 30.17 9.63
CA ASP A 37 -11.38 31.13 9.32
C ASP A 37 -12.73 30.38 9.25
N ASP A 38 -13.80 30.98 9.79
CA ASP A 38 -15.08 30.32 10.03
C ASP A 38 -15.97 30.21 8.78
N PHE A 39 -16.61 29.06 8.60
CA PHE A 39 -17.64 28.86 7.57
C PHE A 39 -18.99 29.47 8.01
N HIS A 40 -19.34 30.63 7.45
CA HIS A 40 -20.70 31.18 7.51
C HIS A 40 -21.50 30.87 6.23
N TYR A 41 -22.71 30.36 6.41
CA TYR A 41 -23.66 30.08 5.33
C TYR A 41 -24.21 31.37 4.72
N GLY A 42 -24.14 31.49 3.39
CA GLY A 42 -24.72 32.59 2.63
C GLY A 42 -25.55 32.09 1.46
N SER A 43 -26.65 32.79 1.14
CA SER A 43 -27.48 32.53 -0.04
C SER A 43 -28.41 33.73 -0.33
N PRO A 44 -28.75 34.02 -1.59
CA PRO A 44 -27.84 33.99 -2.74
C PRO A 44 -27.91 35.30 -3.55
N ALA A 45 -26.79 35.73 -4.14
CA ALA A 45 -26.73 36.87 -5.05
C ALA A 45 -26.17 36.45 -6.42
N SER A 46 -26.77 36.94 -7.50
CA SER A 46 -26.56 36.44 -8.86
C SER A 46 -25.32 37.04 -9.55
N GLY A 47 -24.41 36.17 -10.00
CA GLY A 47 -23.35 36.51 -10.95
C GLY A 47 -22.79 35.24 -11.60
N GLN A 48 -22.76 35.18 -12.94
CA GLN A 48 -22.12 34.05 -13.63
C GLN A 48 -20.59 34.21 -13.58
N ALA A 49 -19.91 33.28 -12.91
CA ALA A 49 -18.46 33.21 -12.86
C ALA A 49 -17.93 32.04 -13.70
N GLY A 50 -16.78 32.22 -14.35
CA GLY A 50 -16.17 31.21 -15.21
C GLY A 50 -15.69 30.00 -14.42
N GLY A 51 -16.24 28.82 -14.73
CA GLY A 51 -15.81 27.54 -14.18
C GLY A 51 -15.62 26.51 -15.29
N CYS A 52 -14.79 25.50 -15.01
CA CYS A 52 -14.67 24.33 -15.86
C CYS A 52 -16.00 23.60 -16.05
N PRO A 53 -16.19 22.88 -17.17
CA PRO A 53 -17.25 21.90 -17.28
C PRO A 53 -17.17 20.88 -16.13
N PRO A 54 -18.29 20.39 -15.56
CA PRO A 54 -18.28 19.42 -14.45
C PRO A 54 -17.47 18.14 -14.71
N GLY A 55 -17.28 17.78 -15.98
CA GLY A 55 -16.39 16.70 -16.42
C GLY A 55 -14.89 16.94 -16.26
N LEU A 56 -14.46 18.08 -15.69
CA LEU A 56 -13.06 18.44 -15.40
C LEU A 56 -12.80 18.93 -13.97
N ASP A 57 -13.82 19.23 -13.16
CA ASP A 57 -13.59 19.86 -11.84
C ASP A 57 -12.71 19.02 -10.90
N TYR A 58 -12.73 17.69 -11.05
CA TYR A 58 -11.85 16.77 -10.31
C TYR A 58 -10.35 16.97 -10.58
N LEU A 59 -9.96 17.63 -11.69
CA LEU A 59 -8.56 17.95 -11.98
C LEU A 59 -8.01 19.06 -11.08
N LYS A 60 -8.87 19.92 -10.53
CA LYS A 60 -8.46 21.09 -9.72
C LYS A 60 -7.80 20.68 -8.41
N SER A 61 -8.19 19.54 -7.82
CA SER A 61 -7.58 19.00 -6.59
C SER A 61 -6.18 18.42 -6.82
N LEU A 62 -5.83 18.05 -8.06
CA LEU A 62 -4.59 17.35 -8.42
C LEU A 62 -3.35 18.27 -8.54
N ARG A 63 -3.48 19.55 -8.16
CA ARG A 63 -2.40 20.57 -8.14
C ARG A 63 -1.61 20.59 -9.46
N LEU A 64 -2.33 20.60 -10.57
CA LEU A 64 -1.79 20.64 -11.93
C LEU A 64 -1.28 22.04 -12.29
N ALA A 65 -0.40 22.12 -13.29
CA ALA A 65 -0.14 23.39 -13.98
C ALA A 65 -1.42 23.91 -14.67
N ASP A 66 -1.55 25.22 -14.83
CA ASP A 66 -2.73 25.84 -15.48
C ASP A 66 -2.95 25.33 -16.91
N LYS A 67 -1.88 24.91 -17.60
CA LYS A 67 -1.92 24.36 -18.96
C LYS A 67 -1.44 22.92 -18.96
N ILE A 68 -2.31 22.03 -19.43
CA ILE A 68 -2.10 20.58 -19.45
C ILE A 68 -2.27 20.00 -20.85
N LEU A 69 -1.64 18.86 -21.10
CA LEU A 69 -1.93 18.00 -22.25
C LEU A 69 -2.80 16.83 -21.80
N PHE A 70 -4.10 16.94 -22.03
CA PHE A 70 -5.10 15.97 -21.63
C PHE A 70 -5.30 14.89 -22.71
N SER A 71 -5.46 13.63 -22.28
CA SER A 71 -5.76 12.47 -23.12
C SER A 71 -6.86 11.64 -22.47
N ARG A 72 -7.84 11.15 -23.25
CA ARG A 72 -8.93 10.29 -22.75
C ARG A 72 -9.05 9.01 -23.58
N ARG A 73 -9.21 7.87 -22.91
CA ARG A 73 -9.56 6.58 -23.53
C ARG A 73 -10.72 5.93 -22.78
N ARG A 74 -11.66 5.34 -23.52
CA ARG A 74 -12.70 4.48 -22.93
C ARG A 74 -12.22 3.04 -23.00
N ILE A 75 -12.27 2.31 -21.88
CA ILE A 75 -11.95 0.89 -21.82
C ILE A 75 -13.25 0.12 -21.64
N LYS A 76 -13.61 -0.76 -22.59
CA LYS A 76 -14.67 -1.76 -22.39
C LYS A 76 -14.03 -3.11 -22.05
N PRO A 77 -14.15 -3.60 -20.81
CA PRO A 77 -13.51 -4.83 -20.39
C PRO A 77 -14.20 -6.05 -20.99
N VAL A 78 -13.41 -7.05 -21.37
CA VAL A 78 -13.88 -8.33 -21.90
C VAL A 78 -13.47 -9.41 -20.92
N VAL A 79 -14.42 -9.87 -20.10
CA VAL A 79 -14.16 -10.86 -19.05
C VAL A 79 -13.73 -12.19 -19.67
N SER A 80 -12.58 -12.72 -19.26
CA SER A 80 -12.06 -14.01 -19.72
C SER A 80 -11.45 -14.80 -18.57
N LYS A 81 -11.81 -16.08 -18.48
CA LYS A 81 -11.17 -17.05 -17.56
C LYS A 81 -9.85 -17.60 -18.10
N ALA A 82 -9.57 -17.39 -19.39
CA ALA A 82 -8.34 -17.81 -20.06
C ALA A 82 -7.44 -16.57 -20.29
N ILE A 83 -6.93 -16.02 -19.20
CA ILE A 83 -5.91 -14.96 -19.20
C ILE A 83 -4.71 -15.51 -18.47
N ASN A 84 -3.58 -15.60 -19.15
CA ASN A 84 -2.30 -15.64 -18.47
C ASN A 84 -1.97 -14.21 -18.02
N ARG A 85 -1.81 -14.00 -16.71
CA ARG A 85 -1.52 -12.67 -16.15
C ARG A 85 -0.04 -12.29 -16.23
N ASP A 86 0.82 -13.29 -16.40
CA ASP A 86 2.27 -13.10 -16.50
C ASP A 86 2.70 -12.66 -17.92
N GLU A 87 1.81 -12.85 -18.91
CA GLU A 87 1.96 -12.33 -20.29
C GLU A 87 1.54 -10.86 -20.40
N VAL A 88 2.44 -10.01 -20.88
CA VAL A 88 2.12 -8.62 -21.25
C VAL A 88 1.49 -8.60 -22.65
N LEU A 89 0.16 -8.74 -22.70
CA LEU A 89 -0.61 -8.81 -23.94
C LEU A 89 -0.36 -7.60 -24.86
N ASN A 90 -0.07 -7.87 -26.13
CA ASN A 90 0.20 -6.84 -27.14
C ASN A 90 -1.10 -6.35 -27.81
N ILE A 91 -1.40 -5.06 -27.64
CA ILE A 91 -2.54 -4.38 -28.23
C ILE A 91 -2.05 -3.55 -29.43
N SER A 92 -2.59 -3.84 -30.62
CA SER A 92 -2.13 -3.26 -31.90
C SER A 92 -2.55 -1.81 -32.15
N VAL A 93 -3.36 -1.21 -31.28
CA VAL A 93 -3.75 0.20 -31.34
C VAL A 93 -3.06 0.99 -30.21
N PRO A 94 -2.67 2.26 -30.43
CA PRO A 94 -2.09 3.09 -29.37
C PRO A 94 -3.11 3.37 -28.26
N LEU A 95 -2.63 3.49 -27.03
CA LEU A 95 -3.47 3.90 -25.89
C LEU A 95 -3.89 5.38 -25.99
N PHE A 96 -3.04 6.20 -26.64
CA PHE A 96 -3.21 7.65 -26.80
C PHE A 96 -3.45 8.01 -28.28
N PRO A 97 -4.71 8.07 -28.75
CA PRO A 97 -5.00 8.40 -30.16
C PRO A 97 -4.79 9.88 -30.48
N LYS A 98 -4.98 10.75 -29.48
CA LYS A 98 -5.01 12.21 -29.57
C LYS A 98 -4.60 12.80 -28.22
N LYS A 99 -4.02 14.01 -28.24
CA LYS A 99 -3.80 14.87 -27.06
C LYS A 99 -4.52 16.21 -27.28
N GLN A 100 -5.13 16.75 -26.23
CA GLN A 100 -5.84 18.03 -26.24
C GLN A 100 -5.15 18.98 -25.25
N ALA A 101 -4.73 20.17 -25.71
CA ALA A 101 -4.29 21.21 -24.79
C ALA A 101 -5.51 21.78 -24.06
N ILE A 102 -5.46 21.84 -22.72
CA ILE A 102 -6.51 22.42 -21.88
C ILE A 102 -5.88 23.47 -20.97
N ASP A 103 -6.51 24.63 -20.89
CA ASP A 103 -6.21 25.69 -19.93
C ASP A 103 -7.23 25.63 -18.79
N LEU A 104 -6.81 25.15 -17.62
CA LEU A 104 -7.63 24.95 -16.43
C LEU A 104 -8.02 26.28 -15.73
N SER A 105 -7.26 27.35 -16.00
CA SER A 105 -7.49 28.68 -15.39
C SER A 105 -8.68 29.41 -16.03
N SER A 106 -8.84 29.26 -17.34
CA SER A 106 -9.90 29.88 -18.13
C SER A 106 -11.03 28.90 -18.46
N CYS A 107 -10.69 27.65 -18.79
CA CYS A 107 -11.56 26.48 -18.98
C CYS A 107 -12.73 26.61 -19.99
N ALA A 108 -12.91 27.78 -20.60
CA ALA A 108 -13.99 28.12 -21.51
C ALA A 108 -13.90 27.38 -22.84
N SER A 109 -15.05 27.03 -23.42
CA SER A 109 -15.19 26.36 -24.73
C SER A 109 -14.54 24.96 -24.85
N THR A 110 -14.00 24.38 -23.78
CA THR A 110 -13.35 23.06 -23.81
C THR A 110 -14.39 21.95 -23.93
N VAL A 111 -14.79 21.63 -25.16
CA VAL A 111 -15.44 20.35 -25.47
C VAL A 111 -14.40 19.25 -25.30
N LEU A 112 -14.67 18.29 -24.42
CA LEU A 112 -13.85 17.10 -24.30
C LEU A 112 -14.27 16.07 -25.35
N GLU A 113 -13.31 15.62 -26.14
CA GLU A 113 -13.48 14.42 -26.97
C GLU A 113 -13.93 13.25 -26.06
N PRO A 114 -14.89 12.42 -26.49
CA PRO A 114 -15.39 11.31 -25.67
C PRO A 114 -14.34 10.20 -25.45
N GLY A 115 -13.31 10.14 -26.30
CA GLY A 115 -12.29 9.09 -26.36
C GLY A 115 -12.82 7.81 -27.00
N ASP A 116 -12.11 7.26 -27.99
CA ASP A 116 -12.52 6.01 -28.63
C ASP A 116 -12.49 4.84 -27.63
N THR A 117 -13.39 3.87 -27.85
CA THR A 117 -13.46 2.65 -27.05
C THR A 117 -12.39 1.64 -27.46
N LEU A 118 -11.70 1.11 -26.47
CA LEU A 118 -10.69 0.06 -26.55
C LEU A 118 -11.17 -1.15 -25.73
N GLN A 119 -11.09 -2.35 -26.30
CA GLN A 119 -11.41 -3.58 -25.59
C GLN A 119 -10.15 -4.18 -24.96
N LEU A 120 -10.19 -4.45 -23.65
CA LEU A 120 -9.11 -5.13 -22.92
C LEU A 120 -9.64 -6.39 -22.23
N LYS A 121 -8.90 -7.51 -22.34
CA LYS A 121 -9.24 -8.74 -21.63
C LYS A 121 -8.90 -8.61 -20.14
N VAL A 122 -9.89 -8.81 -19.27
CA VAL A 122 -9.74 -8.77 -17.81
C VAL A 122 -10.20 -10.08 -17.15
N PRO A 123 -9.59 -10.50 -16.02
CA PRO A 123 -10.06 -11.66 -15.27
C PRO A 123 -11.46 -11.43 -14.67
N PRO A 124 -12.16 -12.51 -14.27
CA PRO A 124 -13.46 -12.40 -13.62
C PRO A 124 -13.34 -11.76 -12.23
N LEU A 125 -14.42 -11.10 -11.80
CA LEU A 125 -14.58 -10.59 -10.44
C LEU A 125 -14.53 -11.72 -9.40
N TYR A 126 -13.88 -11.45 -8.26
CA TYR A 126 -13.88 -12.38 -7.12
C TYR A 126 -15.31 -12.63 -6.58
N PRO A 127 -15.63 -13.87 -6.17
CA PRO A 127 -16.87 -14.19 -5.45
C PRO A 127 -17.10 -13.27 -4.24
N LYS A 128 -18.28 -12.63 -4.19
CA LYS A 128 -18.71 -11.84 -3.02
C LYS A 128 -18.93 -12.75 -1.81
N ARG A 129 -18.15 -12.53 -0.75
CA ARG A 129 -18.33 -13.15 0.58
C ARG A 129 -17.81 -12.23 1.69
N THR A 130 -18.20 -12.52 2.91
CA THR A 130 -17.60 -11.98 4.15
C THR A 130 -16.52 -12.94 4.68
N TYR A 131 -15.75 -12.48 5.67
CA TYR A 131 -14.56 -13.14 6.21
C TYR A 131 -14.50 -13.16 7.77
N PRO A 132 -15.56 -13.60 8.48
CA PRO A 132 -15.56 -13.67 9.95
C PRO A 132 -14.54 -14.66 10.55
N GLU A 133 -13.85 -15.44 9.72
CA GLU A 133 -12.71 -16.25 10.13
C GLU A 133 -11.46 -15.45 10.52
N PHE A 134 -11.37 -14.17 10.18
CA PHE A 134 -10.23 -13.31 10.49
C PHE A 134 -10.43 -12.37 11.68
N ILE A 135 -9.38 -12.25 12.48
CA ILE A 135 -9.11 -11.08 13.30
C ILE A 135 -7.77 -10.49 12.87
N PHE A 136 -7.77 -9.23 12.48
CA PHE A 136 -6.58 -8.47 12.12
C PHE A 136 -6.14 -7.59 13.31
N GLY A 137 -4.84 -7.53 13.57
CA GLY A 137 -4.26 -6.78 14.67
C GLY A 137 -3.23 -5.77 14.17
N ILE A 138 -3.27 -4.54 14.71
CA ILE A 138 -2.28 -3.47 14.47
C ILE A 138 -1.92 -2.75 15.78
N ALA A 139 -0.67 -2.29 15.93
CA ALA A 139 -0.24 -1.48 17.07
C ALA A 139 0.43 -0.17 16.59
N THR A 140 -0.25 0.97 16.75
CA THR A 140 0.16 2.24 16.12
C THR A 140 -0.25 3.46 16.96
N SER A 141 -0.01 4.68 16.48
CA SER A 141 -0.53 5.91 17.10
C SER A 141 -1.95 6.24 16.61
N ALA A 142 -2.69 7.04 17.38
CA ALA A 142 -4.02 7.52 17.04
C ALA A 142 -4.03 8.27 15.68
N ASP A 143 -3.03 9.11 15.44
CA ASP A 143 -2.88 9.85 14.19
C ASP A 143 -2.63 8.91 13.01
N ARG A 144 -1.67 7.98 13.12
CA ARG A 144 -1.37 7.03 12.03
C ARG A 144 -2.56 6.07 11.78
N LEU A 145 -3.32 5.70 12.81
CA LEU A 145 -4.55 4.92 12.63
C LEU A 145 -5.62 5.71 11.87
N ARG A 146 -5.77 7.01 12.18
CA ARG A 146 -6.67 7.93 11.47
C ARG A 146 -6.26 8.10 10.01
N ASP A 147 -4.97 8.25 9.73
CA ASP A 147 -4.41 8.31 8.36
C ASP A 147 -4.69 7.04 7.54
N SER A 148 -4.79 5.88 8.19
CA SER A 148 -5.08 4.60 7.52
C SER A 148 -6.55 4.39 7.17
N ILE A 149 -7.47 5.30 7.53
CA ILE A 149 -8.92 5.01 7.44
C ILE A 149 -9.40 4.66 6.03
N GLY A 150 -8.93 5.34 4.98
CA GLY A 150 -9.31 5.03 3.59
C GLY A 150 -8.85 3.64 3.16
N PRO A 151 -7.53 3.37 3.14
CA PRO A 151 -7.00 2.05 2.79
C PRO A 151 -7.42 0.89 3.71
N LEU A 152 -7.75 1.11 4.98
CA LEU A 152 -8.36 0.07 5.83
C LEU A 152 -9.84 -0.16 5.45
N SER A 153 -10.62 0.91 5.27
CA SER A 153 -12.02 0.80 4.80
C SER A 153 -12.12 0.11 3.45
N TYR A 154 -11.13 0.27 2.58
CA TYR A 154 -11.10 -0.37 1.28
C TYR A 154 -11.31 -1.90 1.33
N TRP A 155 -10.68 -2.59 2.30
CA TRP A 155 -10.70 -4.05 2.43
C TRP A 155 -11.39 -4.60 3.69
N LEU A 156 -11.63 -3.76 4.73
CA LEU A 156 -12.38 -4.15 5.94
C LEU A 156 -13.87 -3.77 5.92
N SER A 157 -14.28 -2.73 5.19
CA SER A 157 -15.68 -2.26 5.19
C SER A 157 -16.65 -3.36 4.76
N GLY A 158 -17.65 -3.66 5.58
CA GLY A 158 -18.63 -4.74 5.35
C GLY A 158 -18.04 -6.16 5.32
N SER A 159 -16.75 -6.32 5.61
CA SER A 159 -16.05 -7.61 5.47
C SER A 159 -16.46 -8.65 6.52
N SER A 160 -17.05 -8.22 7.65
CA SER A 160 -17.22 -9.02 8.87
C SER A 160 -15.93 -9.56 9.51
N ALA A 161 -14.75 -9.19 9.02
CA ALA A 161 -13.49 -9.43 9.71
C ALA A 161 -13.29 -8.38 10.82
N LYS A 162 -12.79 -8.80 11.98
CA LYS A 162 -12.58 -7.89 13.11
C LYS A 162 -11.21 -7.22 13.02
N LEU A 163 -11.13 -5.92 13.32
CA LEU A 163 -9.88 -5.20 13.56
C LEU A 163 -9.67 -5.00 15.06
N VAL A 164 -8.45 -5.27 15.55
CA VAL A 164 -8.01 -4.98 16.92
C VAL A 164 -6.85 -3.99 16.83
N ALA A 165 -7.06 -2.76 17.31
CA ALA A 165 -6.07 -1.70 17.20
C ALA A 165 -5.59 -1.25 18.58
N ILE A 166 -4.30 -1.37 18.84
CA ILE A 166 -3.64 -0.95 20.09
C ILE A 166 -2.97 0.41 19.89
N ILE A 167 -3.46 1.44 20.59
CA ILE A 167 -2.93 2.81 20.53
C ILE A 167 -1.68 2.93 21.41
N SER A 168 -0.53 2.63 20.82
CA SER A 168 0.76 2.50 21.50
C SER A 168 1.55 3.81 21.44
N GLU A 169 1.25 4.71 22.38
CA GLU A 169 1.84 6.05 22.49
C GLU A 169 2.54 6.29 23.85
N ARG A 170 3.31 7.39 23.96
CA ARG A 170 4.02 7.77 25.20
C ARG A 170 3.08 8.09 26.36
N GLN A 171 1.86 8.51 26.06
CA GLN A 171 0.76 8.64 27.01
C GLN A 171 -0.40 7.82 26.45
N PRO A 172 -1.13 7.04 27.26
CA PRO A 172 -2.32 6.34 26.77
C PRO A 172 -3.36 7.34 26.28
N ALA A 173 -4.01 7.04 25.15
CA ALA A 173 -5.10 7.85 24.62
C ALA A 173 -6.27 7.96 25.62
N THR A 174 -6.93 9.12 25.66
CA THR A 174 -8.08 9.35 26.54
C THR A 174 -9.28 8.48 26.14
N ALA A 175 -10.27 8.38 27.03
CA ALA A 175 -11.53 7.71 26.70
C ALA A 175 -12.19 8.33 25.47
N ASP A 176 -12.15 9.66 25.34
CA ASP A 176 -12.73 10.42 24.25
C ASP A 176 -11.97 10.18 22.93
N GLN A 177 -10.64 10.24 22.94
CA GLN A 177 -9.81 9.93 21.76
C GLN A 177 -10.04 8.51 21.25
N LEU A 178 -10.16 7.52 22.16
CA LEU A 178 -10.52 6.15 21.78
C LEU A 178 -11.96 6.06 21.24
N GLN A 179 -12.88 6.86 21.76
CA GLN A 179 -14.27 6.87 21.31
C GLN A 179 -14.44 7.54 19.93
N ASP A 180 -13.71 8.62 19.65
CA ASP A 180 -13.63 9.28 18.34
C ASP A 180 -13.10 8.32 17.27
N LEU A 181 -12.03 7.57 17.59
CA LEU A 181 -11.48 6.56 16.70
C LEU A 181 -12.48 5.42 16.45
N ARG A 182 -13.17 4.92 17.49
CA ARG A 182 -14.22 3.88 17.32
C ARG A 182 -15.37 4.38 16.47
N HIS A 183 -15.82 5.63 16.68
CA HIS A 183 -16.86 6.24 15.88
C HIS A 183 -16.42 6.36 14.41
N LEU A 184 -15.20 6.88 14.16
CA LEU A 184 -14.64 6.97 12.80
C LEU A 184 -14.68 5.63 12.08
N PHE A 185 -14.16 4.56 12.69
CA PHE A 185 -14.14 3.23 12.07
C PHE A 185 -15.54 2.62 11.92
N ALA A 186 -16.44 2.84 12.87
CA ALA A 186 -17.83 2.40 12.78
C ALA A 186 -18.60 3.09 11.64
N THR A 187 -18.33 4.38 11.34
CA THR A 187 -18.95 5.05 10.17
C THR A 187 -18.53 4.48 8.82
N GLN A 188 -17.45 3.68 8.78
CA GLN A 188 -16.96 3.01 7.57
C GLN A 188 -17.36 1.52 7.51
N ASP A 189 -18.27 1.07 8.38
CA ASP A 189 -18.70 -0.33 8.51
C ASP A 189 -17.54 -1.30 8.79
N ILE A 190 -16.62 -0.89 9.68
CA ILE A 190 -15.51 -1.71 10.20
C ILE A 190 -15.81 -2.16 11.63
N ASP A 191 -15.79 -3.46 11.88
CA ASP A 191 -15.83 -4.08 13.22
C ASP A 191 -14.49 -3.87 13.94
N ALA A 192 -14.28 -2.67 14.50
CA ALA A 192 -13.02 -2.27 15.13
C ALA A 192 -13.11 -2.20 16.66
N VAL A 193 -12.22 -2.94 17.34
CA VAL A 193 -11.99 -2.86 18.79
C VAL A 193 -10.70 -2.10 19.04
N ILE A 194 -10.82 -0.83 19.42
CA ILE A 194 -9.70 0.10 19.59
C ILE A 194 -9.43 0.32 21.09
N LEU A 195 -8.20 0.06 21.53
CA LEU A 195 -7.79 -0.04 22.94
C LEU A 195 -6.43 0.65 23.20
N ASN A 196 -6.15 0.95 24.47
CA ASN A 196 -4.79 1.22 24.93
C ASN A 196 -4.06 -0.10 25.24
N PRO A 197 -2.71 -0.14 25.22
CA PRO A 197 -1.92 -1.29 25.69
C PRO A 197 -2.32 -1.75 27.10
N THR A 198 -2.45 -3.08 27.27
CA THR A 198 -2.62 -3.71 28.60
C THR A 198 -1.42 -3.40 29.51
N ASP A 199 -0.20 -3.45 28.96
CA ASP A 199 1.02 -3.00 29.64
C ASP A 199 1.56 -1.75 28.94
N LYS A 200 1.63 -0.65 29.70
CA LYS A 200 2.04 0.68 29.23
C LYS A 200 3.56 0.88 29.19
N SER A 201 4.34 -0.11 29.64
CA SER A 201 5.80 -0.10 29.55
C SER A 201 6.32 -0.63 28.21
N LEU A 202 5.47 -1.35 27.45
CA LEU A 202 5.82 -1.94 26.16
C LEU A 202 5.93 -0.88 25.06
N THR A 203 6.99 -0.99 24.26
CA THR A 203 7.14 -0.22 23.02
C THR A 203 6.13 -0.65 21.95
N THR A 204 5.90 0.18 20.94
CA THR A 204 5.05 -0.14 19.79
C THR A 204 5.48 -1.44 19.09
N SER A 205 6.79 -1.69 18.96
CA SER A 205 7.32 -2.97 18.46
C SER A 205 6.92 -4.17 19.34
N GLN A 206 6.96 -4.03 20.67
CA GLN A 206 6.52 -5.10 21.59
C GLN A 206 5.00 -5.26 21.61
N ASN A 207 4.24 -4.18 21.41
CA ASN A 207 2.78 -4.22 21.33
C ASN A 207 2.27 -4.96 20.08
N HIS A 208 3.04 -5.00 18.98
CA HIS A 208 2.74 -5.87 17.84
C HIS A 208 2.73 -7.37 18.21
N PHE A 209 3.56 -7.79 19.17
CA PHE A 209 3.47 -9.12 19.74
C PHE A 209 2.40 -9.23 20.84
N ALA A 210 2.34 -8.26 21.76
CA ALA A 210 1.49 -8.34 22.94
C ALA A 210 -0.02 -8.30 22.63
N MET A 211 -0.44 -7.73 21.49
CA MET A 211 -1.84 -7.68 21.08
C MET A 211 -2.46 -9.05 20.78
N ILE A 212 -1.65 -10.10 20.55
CA ILE A 212 -2.12 -11.48 20.30
C ILE A 212 -3.09 -11.94 21.39
N ARG A 213 -2.82 -11.60 22.67
CA ARG A 213 -3.71 -11.93 23.79
C ARG A 213 -5.08 -11.29 23.67
N ASP A 214 -5.14 -10.03 23.26
CA ASP A 214 -6.41 -9.30 23.14
C ASP A 214 -7.16 -9.74 21.88
N MET A 215 -6.47 -10.10 20.80
CA MET A 215 -7.06 -10.79 19.65
C MET A 215 -7.63 -12.18 20.02
N VAL A 216 -6.92 -12.98 20.83
CA VAL A 216 -7.40 -14.30 21.31
C VAL A 216 -8.61 -14.13 22.24
N ARG A 217 -8.61 -13.13 23.13
CA ARG A 217 -9.78 -12.79 23.99
C ARG A 217 -11.01 -12.36 23.19
N LEU A 218 -10.81 -11.75 22.02
CA LEU A 218 -11.86 -11.29 21.11
C LEU A 218 -12.24 -12.32 20.03
N SER A 219 -11.65 -13.53 20.08
CA SER A 219 -11.96 -14.62 19.16
C SER A 219 -13.39 -15.16 19.34
N THR A 220 -13.96 -15.64 18.25
CA THR A 220 -15.32 -16.20 18.19
C THR A 220 -15.29 -17.64 17.69
N PRO A 221 -16.38 -18.42 17.78
CA PRO A 221 -16.45 -19.76 17.18
C PRO A 221 -16.26 -19.80 15.65
N SER A 222 -16.30 -18.65 14.96
CA SER A 222 -15.97 -18.56 13.52
C SER A 222 -14.48 -18.28 13.26
N THR A 223 -13.77 -17.71 14.24
CA THR A 223 -12.39 -17.25 14.10
C THR A 223 -11.42 -18.41 13.91
N LYS A 224 -10.62 -18.35 12.85
CA LYS A 224 -9.58 -19.35 12.52
C LYS A 224 -8.19 -18.75 12.48
N TRP A 225 -8.09 -17.48 12.09
CA TRP A 225 -6.86 -16.83 11.70
C TRP A 225 -6.71 -15.47 12.38
N LEU A 226 -5.58 -15.28 13.07
CA LEU A 226 -5.16 -14.02 13.66
C LEU A 226 -4.03 -13.46 12.79
N GLY A 227 -4.34 -12.40 12.03
CA GLY A 227 -3.41 -11.68 11.18
C GLY A 227 -2.76 -10.51 11.94
N ILE A 228 -1.48 -10.60 12.24
CA ILE A 228 -0.69 -9.54 12.86
C ILE A 228 -0.08 -8.71 11.72
N LEU A 229 -0.36 -7.41 11.72
CA LEU A 229 -0.03 -6.48 10.65
C LEU A 229 0.63 -5.22 11.22
N ASP A 230 1.35 -4.51 10.36
CA ASP A 230 1.60 -3.07 10.53
C ASP A 230 0.41 -2.27 9.97
N ASP A 231 0.19 -1.03 10.43
CA ASP A 231 -0.95 -0.19 10.01
C ASP A 231 -0.80 0.48 8.64
N ASP A 232 0.34 0.28 7.95
CA ASP A 232 0.48 0.43 6.50
C ASP A 232 0.60 -0.90 5.74
N THR A 233 0.06 -1.98 6.30
CA THR A 233 -0.29 -3.19 5.52
C THR A 233 -1.62 -2.97 4.80
N PHE A 234 -1.70 -3.39 3.53
CA PHE A 234 -2.90 -3.25 2.70
C PHE A 234 -3.17 -4.51 1.87
N PHE A 235 -4.42 -4.96 1.81
CA PHE A 235 -4.85 -6.10 0.99
C PHE A 235 -5.69 -5.62 -0.21
N PRO A 236 -5.23 -5.77 -1.47
CA PRO A 236 -6.02 -5.42 -2.65
C PRO A 236 -7.32 -6.23 -2.81
N SER A 237 -7.41 -7.38 -2.13
CA SER A 237 -8.65 -8.07 -1.77
C SER A 237 -8.38 -9.11 -0.69
N LEU A 238 -9.35 -9.35 0.21
CA LEU A 238 -9.31 -10.49 1.13
C LEU A 238 -9.56 -11.84 0.44
N HIS A 239 -10.07 -11.86 -0.81
CA HIS A 239 -10.41 -13.12 -1.48
C HIS A 239 -9.19 -14.02 -1.77
N PRO A 240 -8.10 -13.53 -2.41
CA PRO A 240 -6.91 -14.34 -2.63
C PRO A 240 -6.22 -14.77 -1.32
N LEU A 241 -6.10 -13.85 -0.35
CA LEU A 241 -5.54 -14.15 0.98
C LEU A 241 -6.27 -15.32 1.64
N ALA A 242 -7.60 -15.31 1.60
CA ALA A 242 -8.40 -16.35 2.24
C ALA A 242 -8.46 -17.66 1.42
N ALA A 243 -8.21 -17.60 0.11
CA ALA A 243 -8.03 -18.80 -0.71
C ALA A 243 -6.70 -19.50 -0.40
N GLU A 244 -5.62 -18.72 -0.24
CA GLU A 244 -4.30 -19.21 0.16
C GLU A 244 -4.33 -19.80 1.57
N LEU A 245 -4.86 -19.07 2.56
CA LEU A 245 -4.97 -19.55 3.94
C LEU A 245 -5.92 -20.76 4.08
N ALA A 246 -6.83 -21.00 3.12
CA ALA A 246 -7.65 -22.21 3.08
C ALA A 246 -6.89 -23.48 2.63
N LEU A 247 -5.65 -23.34 2.12
CA LEU A 247 -4.74 -24.49 1.86
C LEU A 247 -4.16 -25.07 3.16
N HIS A 248 -4.27 -24.36 4.28
CA HIS A 248 -3.68 -24.72 5.56
C HIS A 248 -4.75 -25.12 6.58
N ASP A 249 -4.46 -26.19 7.32
CA ASP A 249 -5.34 -26.70 8.37
C ASP A 249 -5.35 -25.75 9.60
N PRO A 250 -6.47 -25.07 9.91
CA PRO A 250 -6.53 -24.07 10.97
C PRO A 250 -6.66 -24.69 12.37
N ASP A 251 -6.99 -25.98 12.49
CA ASP A 251 -7.13 -26.69 13.76
C ASP A 251 -5.77 -27.20 14.28
N LYS A 252 -4.71 -27.06 13.46
CA LYS A 252 -3.31 -27.31 13.83
C LYS A 252 -2.56 -25.99 14.05
N PRO A 253 -1.49 -25.96 14.86
CA PRO A 253 -0.64 -24.76 14.99
C PRO A 253 0.06 -24.39 13.67
N GLN A 254 -0.35 -23.27 13.08
CA GLN A 254 0.24 -22.66 11.88
C GLN A 254 0.93 -21.33 12.21
N TYR A 255 2.02 -21.06 11.49
CA TYR A 255 2.74 -19.78 11.48
C TYR A 255 3.10 -19.46 10.02
N ILE A 256 2.35 -18.54 9.42
CA ILE A 256 2.36 -18.24 7.99
C ILE A 256 2.72 -16.76 7.79
N GLY A 257 3.42 -16.44 6.71
CA GLY A 257 3.76 -15.06 6.34
C GLY A 257 4.79 -15.04 5.22
N ALA A 258 5.56 -13.97 5.10
CA ALA A 258 6.71 -13.90 4.19
C ALA A 258 7.97 -13.38 4.88
N LEU A 259 9.13 -13.68 4.27
CA LEU A 259 10.36 -12.94 4.53
C LEU A 259 10.26 -11.54 3.88
N SER A 260 11.06 -10.59 4.37
CA SER A 260 11.38 -9.40 3.58
C SER A 260 12.03 -9.78 2.25
N GLU A 261 11.66 -9.09 1.17
CA GLU A 261 12.28 -9.23 -0.15
C GLU A 261 13.72 -8.71 -0.17
N ASP A 262 14.16 -7.93 0.82
CA ASP A 262 15.57 -7.57 1.00
C ASP A 262 16.30 -8.64 1.83
N PHE A 263 17.18 -9.42 1.18
CA PHE A 263 17.98 -10.44 1.87
C PHE A 263 18.89 -9.84 2.96
N ARG A 264 19.20 -8.54 2.90
CA ARG A 264 19.95 -7.81 3.94
C ARG A 264 19.07 -7.65 5.19
N ALA A 265 17.77 -7.38 5.04
CA ALA A 265 16.82 -7.36 6.16
C ALA A 265 16.65 -8.76 6.77
N VAL A 266 16.51 -9.80 5.93
CA VAL A 266 16.48 -11.22 6.38
C VAL A 266 17.75 -11.61 7.14
N LYS A 267 18.92 -11.16 6.67
CA LYS A 267 20.21 -11.40 7.33
C LYS A 267 20.36 -10.65 8.66
N ASN A 268 19.78 -9.46 8.78
CA ASN A 268 19.89 -8.62 9.98
C ASN A 268 18.92 -9.02 11.09
N TRP A 269 17.67 -9.37 10.75
CA TRP A 269 16.62 -9.70 11.72
C TRP A 269 16.40 -11.21 11.91
N GLY A 270 16.82 -12.01 10.93
CA GLY A 270 16.71 -13.47 10.90
C GLY A 270 15.52 -13.99 10.09
N TYR A 271 15.40 -15.31 10.02
CA TYR A 271 14.34 -16.00 9.31
C TYR A 271 13.05 -15.98 10.15
N MET A 272 12.15 -15.04 9.85
CA MET A 272 10.87 -14.80 10.52
C MET A 272 9.82 -14.32 9.52
N ALA A 273 8.53 -14.45 9.83
CA ALA A 273 7.51 -13.68 9.14
C ALA A 273 7.64 -12.20 9.53
N PHE A 274 7.64 -11.29 8.55
CA PHE A 274 7.73 -9.85 8.77
C PHE A 274 6.33 -9.22 8.91
N GLY A 275 6.16 -8.31 9.87
CA GLY A 275 4.87 -7.73 10.28
C GLY A 275 4.12 -7.02 9.14
N GLY A 276 4.82 -6.17 8.40
CA GLY A 276 4.26 -5.41 7.27
C GLY A 276 3.85 -6.24 6.06
N ALA A 277 4.47 -7.41 5.85
CA ALA A 277 3.98 -8.39 4.87
C ALA A 277 2.65 -9.03 5.31
N GLY A 278 2.35 -9.03 6.60
CA GLY A 278 1.24 -9.74 7.23
C GLY A 278 1.62 -11.13 7.72
N VAL A 279 1.37 -11.38 9.01
CA VAL A 279 1.74 -12.62 9.71
C VAL A 279 0.49 -13.33 10.23
N PHE A 280 0.26 -14.56 9.81
CA PHE A 280 -0.98 -15.30 10.09
C PHE A 280 -0.73 -16.47 11.04
N LEU A 281 -1.37 -16.41 12.21
CA LEU A 281 -1.42 -17.49 13.18
C LEU A 281 -2.79 -18.18 13.11
N SER A 282 -2.79 -19.50 13.07
CA SER A 282 -3.99 -20.29 13.41
C SER A 282 -4.42 -19.98 14.84
N LEU A 283 -5.72 -20.00 15.16
CA LEU A 283 -6.21 -19.77 16.52
C LEU A 283 -5.51 -20.67 17.58
N PRO A 284 -5.29 -22.00 17.38
CA PRO A 284 -4.54 -22.83 18.33
C PRO A 284 -3.11 -22.34 18.61
N ALA A 285 -2.35 -21.95 17.57
CA ALA A 285 -1.02 -21.38 17.76
C ALA A 285 -1.07 -20.07 18.58
N ALA A 286 -2.00 -19.17 18.24
CA ALA A 286 -2.16 -17.89 18.94
C ALA A 286 -2.59 -18.08 20.40
N THR A 287 -3.46 -19.06 20.70
CA THR A 287 -3.83 -19.41 22.08
C THR A 287 -2.62 -19.91 22.88
N THR A 288 -1.76 -20.76 22.31
CA THR A 288 -0.52 -21.18 22.96
C THR A 288 0.43 -20.01 23.21
N ILE A 289 0.63 -19.15 22.20
CA ILE A 289 1.49 -17.96 22.30
C ILE A 289 0.97 -16.98 23.36
N SER A 290 -0.35 -16.76 23.41
CA SER A 290 -1.00 -15.92 24.42
C SER A 290 -0.88 -16.46 25.84
N ALA A 291 -0.62 -17.75 26.03
CA ALA A 291 -0.42 -18.36 27.36
C ALA A 291 1.03 -18.20 27.87
N HIS A 292 1.99 -17.92 26.98
CA HIS A 292 3.42 -17.72 27.30
C HIS A 292 3.88 -16.28 27.02
N LEU A 293 2.96 -15.33 26.88
CA LEU A 293 3.22 -13.97 26.39
C LEU A 293 4.27 -13.23 27.22
N GLU A 294 4.16 -13.24 28.55
CA GLU A 294 5.13 -12.66 29.47
C GLU A 294 6.51 -13.33 29.40
N GLU A 295 6.55 -14.66 29.26
CA GLU A 295 7.79 -15.45 29.12
C GLU A 295 8.50 -15.12 27.79
N CYS A 296 7.73 -14.96 26.71
CA CYS A 296 8.23 -14.59 25.40
C CYS A 296 8.72 -13.14 25.34
N LEU A 297 8.02 -12.18 25.97
CA LEU A 297 8.48 -10.79 26.09
C LEU A 297 9.79 -10.69 26.88
N ALA A 298 9.90 -11.39 28.02
CA ALA A 298 11.08 -11.34 28.88
C ALA A 298 12.26 -12.16 28.35
N GLY A 299 11.99 -13.26 27.64
CA GLY A 299 12.98 -14.22 27.14
C GLY A 299 13.27 -14.11 25.63
N SER A 300 12.89 -13.03 24.96
CA SER A 300 13.21 -12.78 23.56
C SER A 300 14.63 -12.23 23.39
N THR A 301 15.30 -12.60 22.29
CA THR A 301 16.55 -11.95 21.87
C THR A 301 16.33 -10.72 20.98
N SER A 302 15.11 -10.58 20.44
CA SER A 302 14.65 -9.46 19.61
C SER A 302 13.89 -8.41 20.44
N SER A 303 14.10 -7.13 20.12
CA SER A 303 13.24 -6.03 20.55
C SER A 303 12.06 -5.76 19.58
N GLN A 304 12.07 -6.37 18.40
CA GLN A 304 11.01 -6.25 17.39
C GLN A 304 9.96 -7.35 17.56
N GLY A 305 8.68 -7.00 17.38
CA GLY A 305 7.51 -7.88 17.55
C GLY A 305 7.64 -9.20 16.81
N ASP A 306 7.97 -9.15 15.53
CA ASP A 306 8.18 -10.32 14.65
C ASP A 306 9.22 -11.30 15.19
N GLY A 307 10.32 -10.78 15.73
CA GLY A 307 11.39 -11.60 16.31
C GLY A 307 11.00 -12.17 17.68
N ILE A 308 10.23 -11.43 18.48
CA ILE A 308 9.64 -11.95 19.73
C ILE A 308 8.65 -13.07 19.39
N LEU A 309 7.81 -12.86 18.37
CA LEU A 309 6.86 -13.84 17.85
C LEU A 309 7.56 -15.11 17.35
N ARG A 310 8.59 -14.98 16.51
CA ARG A 310 9.42 -16.11 16.04
C ARG A 310 10.00 -16.89 17.21
N ASP A 311 10.67 -16.21 18.14
CA ASP A 311 11.31 -16.85 19.30
C ASP A 311 10.26 -17.58 20.17
N CYS A 312 9.05 -17.01 20.31
CA CYS A 312 7.92 -17.62 21.02
C CYS A 312 7.32 -18.84 20.28
N VAL A 313 7.07 -18.72 18.97
CA VAL A 313 6.55 -19.80 18.10
C VAL A 313 7.48 -21.01 18.17
N HIS A 314 8.79 -20.80 18.03
CA HIS A 314 9.79 -21.87 18.07
C HIS A 314 9.96 -22.52 19.46
N ARG A 315 9.65 -21.80 20.55
CA ARG A 315 9.79 -22.32 21.92
C ARG A 315 8.55 -23.09 22.40
N HIS A 316 7.35 -22.63 22.05
CA HIS A 316 6.10 -23.14 22.63
C HIS A 316 5.20 -23.92 21.66
N THR A 317 5.46 -23.88 20.35
CA THR A 317 4.63 -24.56 19.34
C THR A 317 5.43 -25.56 18.52
N ARG A 318 4.73 -26.34 17.68
CA ARG A 318 5.34 -27.17 16.62
C ARG A 318 5.28 -26.50 15.24
N ALA A 319 4.77 -25.26 15.17
CA ALA A 319 4.68 -24.53 13.90
C ALA A 319 6.08 -24.13 13.42
N ARG A 320 6.22 -24.03 12.10
CA ARG A 320 7.40 -23.50 11.42
C ARG A 320 6.91 -22.46 10.42
N LEU A 321 7.74 -21.44 10.15
CA LEU A 321 7.40 -20.43 9.16
C LEU A 321 7.11 -21.09 7.81
N THR A 322 5.85 -20.99 7.39
CA THR A 322 5.40 -21.34 6.05
C THR A 322 5.40 -20.05 5.24
N GLN A 323 6.27 -19.96 4.24
CA GLN A 323 6.34 -18.79 3.36
C GLN A 323 5.25 -18.84 2.31
N VAL A 324 4.51 -17.74 2.19
CA VAL A 324 3.48 -17.52 1.18
C VAL A 324 3.96 -16.44 0.21
N GLN A 325 3.89 -16.73 -1.09
CA GLN A 325 4.22 -15.76 -2.13
C GLN A 325 3.08 -14.73 -2.28
N GLY A 326 3.44 -13.48 -2.59
CA GLY A 326 2.48 -12.38 -2.70
C GLY A 326 2.19 -11.66 -1.38
N LEU A 327 2.61 -12.17 -0.22
CA LEU A 327 2.74 -11.35 0.97
C LEU A 327 4.04 -10.55 0.88
N HIS A 328 3.96 -9.22 0.93
CA HIS A 328 5.04 -8.32 0.55
C HIS A 328 5.37 -7.30 1.64
N GLN A 329 6.59 -7.39 2.19
CA GLN A 329 7.12 -6.46 3.20
C GLN A 329 7.65 -5.18 2.54
N GLN A 330 8.12 -5.28 1.30
CA GLN A 330 8.60 -4.21 0.45
C GLN A 330 9.62 -3.28 1.12
N ASP A 331 10.70 -3.84 1.69
CA ASP A 331 11.83 -3.07 2.25
C ASP A 331 12.70 -2.37 1.14
N MET A 332 12.07 -1.91 0.07
CA MET A 332 12.66 -1.13 -1.02
C MET A 332 12.67 0.36 -0.65
N HIS A 333 13.84 0.89 -0.26
CA HIS A 333 13.96 2.30 0.07
C HIS A 333 13.86 3.21 -1.18
N GLY A 334 13.06 4.27 -1.09
CA GLY A 334 12.99 5.32 -2.11
C GLY A 334 11.97 5.06 -3.21
N ASP A 335 12.42 4.60 -4.38
CA ASP A 335 11.61 4.49 -5.60
C ASP A 335 11.21 3.03 -5.85
N ALA A 336 10.00 2.67 -5.42
CA ALA A 336 9.42 1.33 -5.56
C ALA A 336 8.73 1.08 -6.93
N SER A 337 8.82 2.00 -7.90
CA SER A 337 8.04 1.92 -9.14
C SER A 337 8.27 0.66 -9.96
N GLY A 338 9.49 0.11 -9.95
CA GLY A 338 9.83 -1.14 -10.65
C GLY A 338 9.09 -2.37 -10.12
N PHE A 339 8.78 -2.44 -8.83
CA PHE A 339 7.99 -3.53 -8.23
C PHE A 339 6.55 -3.51 -8.76
N PHE A 340 5.93 -2.33 -8.82
CA PHE A 340 4.58 -2.19 -9.34
C PHE A 340 4.54 -2.43 -10.86
N GLU A 341 5.49 -1.87 -11.62
CA GLU A 341 5.60 -2.03 -13.08
C GLU A 341 6.04 -3.45 -13.51
N ALA A 342 6.54 -4.29 -12.59
CA ALA A 342 6.72 -5.72 -12.81
C ALA A 342 5.38 -6.49 -12.91
N GLY A 343 4.27 -5.90 -12.46
CA GLY A 343 2.94 -6.50 -12.58
C GLY A 343 2.70 -7.67 -11.61
N MET A 344 3.37 -7.66 -10.46
CA MET A 344 3.27 -8.65 -9.38
C MET A 344 1.81 -8.91 -8.95
N ARG A 345 1.54 -10.10 -8.39
CA ARG A 345 0.25 -10.48 -7.78
C ARG A 345 0.32 -10.34 -6.24
N PRO A 346 0.20 -9.13 -5.67
CA PRO A 346 0.18 -8.94 -4.23
C PRO A 346 -1.09 -9.50 -3.59
N LEU A 347 -0.90 -10.35 -2.59
CA LEU A 347 -1.87 -10.58 -1.53
C LEU A 347 -1.88 -9.37 -0.58
N SER A 348 -0.69 -8.88 -0.19
CA SER A 348 -0.51 -7.67 0.61
C SER A 348 0.44 -6.66 -0.05
N LEU A 349 0.41 -5.41 0.43
CA LEU A 349 1.33 -4.31 0.09
C LEU A 349 1.74 -3.54 1.35
N HIS A 350 2.95 -2.99 1.35
CA HIS A 350 3.62 -2.27 2.45
C HIS A 350 4.72 -1.35 1.86
N HIS A 351 5.31 -0.32 2.46
CA HIS A 351 4.98 0.50 3.64
C HIS A 351 4.30 1.79 3.11
N TRP A 352 3.06 1.68 2.58
CA TRP A 352 2.54 2.57 1.52
C TRP A 352 2.28 4.04 1.89
N LYS A 353 2.38 4.43 3.17
CA LYS A 353 2.33 5.83 3.63
C LYS A 353 3.62 6.31 4.31
N SER A 354 4.55 5.40 4.65
CA SER A 354 5.71 5.69 5.49
C SER A 354 7.06 5.70 4.73
N TRP A 355 7.39 4.67 3.95
CA TRP A 355 8.65 4.62 3.18
C TRP A 355 8.50 5.21 1.78
N TYR A 356 7.35 4.96 1.15
CA TYR A 356 6.89 5.61 -0.06
C TYR A 356 5.46 6.12 0.15
N ARG A 357 4.88 6.79 -0.85
CA ARG A 357 3.49 7.28 -0.79
C ARG A 357 2.74 7.03 -2.09
N HIS A 358 1.78 6.10 -2.05
CA HIS A 358 0.88 5.77 -3.16
C HIS A 358 -0.55 5.53 -2.64
N PRO A 359 -1.60 5.96 -3.35
CA PRO A 359 -3.00 5.82 -2.92
C PRO A 359 -3.51 4.41 -3.21
N VAL A 360 -3.06 3.42 -2.42
CA VAL A 360 -3.22 1.98 -2.73
C VAL A 360 -4.67 1.51 -2.86
N ASP A 361 -5.61 2.18 -2.20
CA ASP A 361 -7.05 1.99 -2.33
C ASP A 361 -7.61 2.48 -3.67
N GLU A 362 -7.23 3.69 -4.10
CA GLU A 362 -7.56 4.20 -5.44
C GLU A 362 -6.89 3.37 -6.54
N MET A 363 -5.64 2.94 -6.33
CA MET A 363 -4.92 2.05 -7.23
C MET A 363 -5.63 0.69 -7.39
N ALA A 364 -6.07 0.09 -6.27
CA ALA A 364 -6.73 -1.21 -6.26
C ALA A 364 -8.20 -1.17 -6.66
N LEU A 365 -8.84 0.01 -6.75
CA LEU A 365 -10.30 0.17 -6.94
C LEU A 365 -10.91 -0.73 -8.03
N VAL A 366 -10.19 -0.98 -9.13
CA VAL A 366 -10.59 -1.86 -10.22
C VAL A 366 -10.80 -3.34 -9.83
N THR A 367 -10.18 -3.87 -8.76
CA THR A 367 -10.42 -5.27 -8.33
C THR A 367 -11.88 -5.52 -7.93
N ARG A 368 -12.60 -4.47 -7.51
CA ARG A 368 -14.05 -4.51 -7.22
C ARG A 368 -14.92 -4.83 -8.45
N PHE A 369 -14.34 -4.77 -9.65
CA PHE A 369 -15.01 -5.04 -10.93
C PHE A 369 -14.34 -6.16 -11.73
N CYS A 370 -13.02 -6.37 -11.59
CA CYS A 370 -12.27 -7.37 -12.35
C CYS A 370 -11.24 -8.21 -11.57
N GLY A 371 -11.42 -8.39 -10.26
CA GLY A 371 -10.71 -9.42 -9.48
C GLY A 371 -9.18 -9.28 -9.53
N GLU A 372 -8.49 -10.22 -10.18
CA GLU A 372 -7.02 -10.22 -10.32
C GLU A 372 -6.45 -9.11 -11.25
N CYS A 373 -7.27 -8.16 -11.71
CA CYS A 373 -6.85 -7.17 -12.71
C CYS A 373 -5.92 -6.04 -12.19
N PHE A 374 -5.74 -5.88 -10.87
CA PHE A 374 -4.85 -4.85 -10.31
C PHE A 374 -3.37 -5.20 -10.55
N LEU A 375 -2.59 -4.24 -11.08
CA LEU A 375 -1.25 -4.43 -11.66
C LEU A 375 -1.19 -5.40 -12.86
N GLN A 376 -2.32 -5.80 -13.46
CA GLN A 376 -2.31 -6.48 -14.76
C GLN A 376 -1.70 -5.55 -15.81
N ARG A 377 -0.90 -6.10 -16.74
CA ARG A 377 -0.14 -5.33 -17.72
C ARG A 377 -0.60 -5.57 -19.16
N TRP A 378 -0.66 -4.49 -19.94
CA TRP A 378 -0.84 -4.53 -21.39
C TRP A 378 0.15 -3.59 -22.06
N ARG A 379 0.71 -4.00 -23.21
CA ARG A 379 1.55 -3.13 -24.05
C ARG A 379 0.75 -2.63 -25.26
N PHE A 380 1.01 -1.40 -25.68
CA PHE A 380 0.31 -0.73 -26.77
C PHE A 380 1.31 -0.25 -27.81
N GLY A 381 1.09 -0.59 -29.07
CA GLY A 381 2.03 -0.28 -30.16
C GLY A 381 3.41 -0.90 -29.91
N GLY A 382 4.45 -0.06 -29.97
CA GLY A 382 5.84 -0.46 -29.76
C GLY A 382 6.53 0.20 -28.56
N ASP A 383 5.87 1.09 -27.82
CA ASP A 383 6.52 2.02 -26.89
C ASP A 383 5.82 2.16 -25.52
N THR A 384 4.59 1.68 -25.34
CA THR A 384 3.76 2.04 -24.19
C THR A 384 3.32 0.81 -23.39
N VAL A 385 3.39 0.86 -22.06
CA VAL A 385 2.89 -0.17 -21.13
C VAL A 385 1.95 0.45 -20.10
N LEU A 386 0.73 -0.07 -19.99
CA LEU A 386 -0.19 0.19 -18.87
C LEU A 386 0.03 -0.87 -17.80
N THR A 387 0.29 -0.45 -16.58
CA THR A 387 0.22 -1.25 -15.36
C THR A 387 -1.06 -0.84 -14.62
N ASN A 388 -2.08 -1.70 -14.62
CA ASN A 388 -3.42 -1.33 -14.18
C ASN A 388 -3.43 -0.81 -12.74
N GLY A 389 -4.01 0.37 -12.53
CA GLY A 389 -4.04 1.02 -11.23
C GLY A 389 -2.73 1.66 -10.76
N TYR A 390 -1.59 1.51 -11.46
CA TYR A 390 -0.31 2.12 -11.03
C TYR A 390 0.27 3.15 -11.99
N SER A 391 0.64 2.76 -13.21
CA SER A 391 1.32 3.67 -14.13
C SER A 391 1.01 3.40 -15.60
N ILE A 392 1.29 4.40 -16.44
CA ILE A 392 1.48 4.22 -17.88
C ILE A 392 2.88 4.69 -18.26
N ALA A 393 3.76 3.73 -18.49
CA ALA A 393 5.15 3.92 -18.88
C ALA A 393 5.27 4.01 -20.41
N VAL A 394 5.86 5.11 -20.90
CA VAL A 394 6.21 5.31 -22.31
C VAL A 394 7.73 5.26 -22.45
N TYR A 395 8.23 4.48 -23.41
CA TYR A 395 9.64 4.19 -23.65
C TYR A 395 10.02 4.76 -25.02
N PRO A 396 10.61 5.98 -25.12
CA PRO A 396 10.82 6.64 -26.41
C PRO A 396 11.78 5.92 -27.37
N GLY A 397 12.59 4.98 -26.88
CA GLY A 397 13.43 4.08 -27.69
C GLY A 397 12.74 2.79 -28.15
N GLY A 398 11.46 2.60 -27.83
CA GLY A 398 10.70 1.37 -28.05
C GLY A 398 10.90 0.31 -26.94
N LEU A 399 10.10 -0.75 -27.02
CA LEU A 399 10.07 -1.86 -26.08
C LEU A 399 10.90 -3.08 -26.49
N ASP A 400 11.44 -3.13 -27.71
CA ASP A 400 12.07 -4.34 -28.25
C ASP A 400 13.35 -4.76 -27.50
N ALA A 401 14.02 -3.82 -26.82
CA ALA A 401 15.16 -4.06 -25.93
C ALA A 401 14.78 -4.16 -24.44
N ILE A 402 13.49 -4.05 -24.09
CA ILE A 402 13.01 -3.98 -22.70
C ILE A 402 12.43 -5.33 -22.28
N ASP A 403 13.16 -6.03 -21.43
CA ASP A 403 12.69 -7.27 -20.81
C ASP A 403 11.63 -6.97 -19.74
N LEU A 404 10.36 -6.98 -20.14
CA LEU A 404 9.22 -6.82 -19.24
C LEU A 404 8.97 -8.04 -18.33
N GLY A 405 9.69 -9.15 -18.53
CA GLY A 405 9.72 -10.28 -17.59
C GLY A 405 10.63 -10.03 -16.38
N LYS A 406 11.42 -8.94 -16.39
CA LYS A 406 12.32 -8.54 -15.30
C LYS A 406 11.84 -7.28 -14.58
N THR A 407 11.90 -7.33 -13.24
CA THR A 407 11.65 -6.19 -12.35
C THR A 407 12.75 -5.15 -12.51
N GLU A 408 12.41 -3.88 -12.64
CA GLU A 408 13.39 -2.79 -12.74
C GLU A 408 13.92 -2.43 -11.34
N GLU A 409 15.24 -2.36 -11.15
CA GLU A 409 15.86 -2.01 -9.85
C GLU A 409 15.76 -0.49 -9.58
N THR A 410 14.52 0.01 -9.43
CA THR A 410 14.27 1.45 -9.33
C THR A 410 14.73 2.05 -8.00
N TRP A 411 14.80 1.23 -6.95
CA TRP A 411 15.27 1.61 -5.60
C TRP A 411 16.80 1.77 -5.49
N GLY A 412 17.55 1.47 -6.55
CA GLY A 412 19.01 1.60 -6.63
C GLY A 412 19.76 0.34 -6.21
N GLU A 413 21.07 0.33 -6.48
CA GLU A 413 21.96 -0.83 -6.39
C GLU A 413 21.78 -1.63 -5.10
N SER A 414 21.15 -2.80 -5.20
CA SER A 414 20.91 -3.68 -4.06
C SER A 414 22.06 -4.64 -3.79
N GLY A 415 22.82 -4.97 -4.84
CA GLY A 415 23.98 -5.88 -4.79
C GLY A 415 23.59 -7.36 -4.80
N GLY A 416 22.51 -7.74 -5.49
CA GLY A 416 22.00 -9.12 -5.52
C GLY A 416 21.06 -9.46 -4.36
N ALA A 417 20.44 -8.45 -3.73
CA ALA A 417 19.73 -8.64 -2.46
C ALA A 417 18.23 -8.98 -2.62
N PHE A 418 17.63 -8.77 -3.79
CA PHE A 418 16.19 -8.98 -4.02
C PHE A 418 15.88 -10.17 -4.94
N GLU A 419 16.85 -10.64 -5.71
CA GLU A 419 16.68 -11.64 -6.76
C GLU A 419 16.16 -12.99 -6.27
N PHE A 420 16.40 -13.33 -5.00
CA PHE A 420 15.87 -14.55 -4.38
C PHE A 420 14.35 -14.53 -4.16
N SER A 421 13.73 -13.34 -4.20
CA SER A 421 12.30 -13.11 -3.94
C SER A 421 11.57 -12.49 -5.14
N LEU A 422 12.15 -11.45 -5.75
CA LEU A 422 11.58 -10.75 -6.91
C LEU A 422 12.00 -11.34 -8.26
N GLY A 423 12.83 -12.39 -8.28
CA GLY A 423 13.38 -12.97 -9.50
C GLY A 423 14.42 -12.07 -10.18
N PRO A 424 14.81 -12.36 -11.44
CA PRO A 424 15.85 -11.62 -12.14
C PRO A 424 15.50 -10.13 -12.33
N LEU A 425 16.37 -9.25 -11.85
CA LEU A 425 16.24 -7.80 -12.02
C LEU A 425 16.82 -7.34 -13.37
N ARG A 426 16.39 -6.15 -13.82
CA ARG A 426 17.05 -5.36 -14.87
C ARG A 426 17.43 -3.97 -14.34
N GLU A 427 18.50 -3.41 -14.91
CA GLU A 427 19.00 -2.09 -14.55
C GLU A 427 17.93 -0.99 -14.68
N LYS A 428 18.03 0.01 -13.81
CA LYS A 428 17.19 1.22 -13.87
C LYS A 428 17.47 1.99 -15.14
N LEU A 429 16.42 2.36 -15.89
CA LEU A 429 16.60 3.08 -17.14
C LEU A 429 17.10 4.52 -16.91
N PRO A 430 18.01 5.04 -17.76
CA PRO A 430 18.52 6.40 -17.63
C PRO A 430 17.41 7.44 -17.83
N ARG A 431 17.56 8.60 -17.19
CA ARG A 431 16.55 9.69 -17.24
C ARG A 431 16.19 10.05 -18.68
N GLY A 432 14.91 9.94 -19.02
CA GLY A 432 14.37 10.20 -20.36
C GLY A 432 14.11 8.94 -21.20
N ALA A 433 14.74 7.80 -20.91
CA ALA A 433 14.48 6.53 -21.61
C ALA A 433 13.16 5.86 -21.21
N LYS A 434 12.57 6.25 -20.07
CA LYS A 434 11.21 5.91 -19.63
C LYS A 434 10.52 7.17 -19.09
N ARG A 435 9.23 7.35 -19.41
CA ARG A 435 8.35 8.38 -18.85
C ARG A 435 7.09 7.70 -18.28
N SER A 436 6.98 7.57 -16.96
CA SER A 436 5.82 6.96 -16.30
C SER A 436 4.83 8.03 -15.85
N HIS A 437 3.60 7.99 -16.38
CA HIS A 437 2.46 8.71 -15.81
C HIS A 437 1.95 7.87 -14.63
N THR A 438 1.99 8.39 -13.41
CA THR A 438 1.57 7.63 -12.21
C THR A 438 0.11 7.92 -11.89
N LEU A 439 -0.64 6.93 -11.39
CA LEU A 439 -2.01 7.12 -10.93
C LEU A 439 -2.02 8.09 -9.74
N VAL A 440 -2.84 9.13 -9.84
CA VAL A 440 -3.03 10.15 -8.81
C VAL A 440 -4.47 10.24 -8.30
N HIS A 441 -5.42 9.60 -8.99
CA HIS A 441 -6.82 9.53 -8.57
C HIS A 441 -7.55 8.36 -9.26
N SER A 442 -8.47 7.70 -8.55
CA SER A 442 -9.48 6.82 -9.14
C SER A 442 -10.79 6.84 -8.35
N ALA A 443 -11.91 6.84 -9.07
CA ALA A 443 -13.25 6.84 -8.47
C ALA A 443 -14.27 6.11 -9.36
N GLU A 444 -15.27 5.48 -8.75
CA GLU A 444 -16.50 5.09 -9.45
C GLU A 444 -17.34 6.35 -9.67
N VAL A 445 -17.51 6.75 -10.93
CA VAL A 445 -18.16 8.03 -11.32
C VAL A 445 -19.65 7.88 -11.65
N SER A 446 -20.06 6.63 -11.88
CA SER A 446 -21.43 6.15 -12.06
C SER A 446 -21.41 4.63 -11.93
N PRO A 447 -22.52 3.94 -11.61
CA PRO A 447 -22.51 2.49 -11.34
C PRO A 447 -21.83 1.68 -12.45
N GLY A 448 -20.81 0.89 -12.09
CA GLY A 448 -20.01 0.10 -13.03
C GLY A 448 -19.02 0.90 -13.90
N THR A 449 -18.88 2.22 -13.69
CA THR A 449 -17.98 3.10 -14.45
C THR A 449 -16.87 3.65 -13.56
N VAL A 450 -15.62 3.23 -13.78
CA VAL A 450 -14.46 3.69 -13.00
C VAL A 450 -13.59 4.65 -13.82
N ARG A 451 -13.38 5.85 -13.30
CA ARG A 451 -12.33 6.77 -13.76
C ARG A 451 -11.01 6.40 -13.09
N GLN A 452 -9.93 6.31 -13.86
CA GLN A 452 -8.56 6.39 -13.37
C GLN A 452 -7.87 7.60 -14.01
N VAL A 453 -7.05 8.30 -13.24
CA VAL A 453 -6.32 9.51 -13.67
C VAL A 453 -4.84 9.31 -13.43
N TYR A 454 -4.05 9.35 -14.50
CA TYR A 454 -2.60 9.22 -14.47
C TYR A 454 -1.96 10.54 -14.87
N VAL A 455 -0.92 10.96 -14.17
CA VAL A 455 -0.23 12.25 -14.40
C VAL A 455 1.27 12.04 -14.53
N LEU A 456 1.86 12.67 -15.53
CA LEU A 456 3.29 12.93 -15.65
C LEU A 456 3.49 14.44 -15.48
N LYS A 457 4.22 14.84 -14.42
CA LYS A 457 4.51 16.26 -14.16
C LYS A 457 5.53 16.80 -15.15
N GLY A 458 5.21 17.95 -15.77
CA GLY A 458 6.12 18.64 -16.69
C GLY A 458 7.22 19.40 -15.93
N ASN A 459 8.38 19.61 -16.55
CA ASN A 459 9.38 20.53 -15.99
C ASN A 459 8.94 21.99 -16.18
N SER A 460 8.46 22.61 -15.09
CA SER A 460 8.05 24.01 -15.06
C SER A 460 9.16 25.02 -15.40
N ARG A 461 10.44 24.64 -15.32
CA ARG A 461 11.56 25.49 -15.79
C ARG A 461 11.66 25.54 -17.30
N ASP A 462 11.37 24.41 -17.95
CA ASP A 462 11.48 24.23 -19.40
C ASP A 462 10.14 24.53 -20.11
N HIS A 463 9.14 25.00 -19.33
CA HIS A 463 7.76 25.29 -19.76
C HIS A 463 7.00 24.08 -20.32
N GLU A 464 7.40 22.87 -19.92
CA GLU A 464 6.67 21.65 -20.25
C GLU A 464 5.33 21.60 -19.47
N PRO A 465 4.18 21.36 -20.13
CA PRO A 465 2.90 21.19 -19.46
C PRO A 465 2.81 19.83 -18.76
N ASP A 466 1.96 19.72 -17.73
CA ASP A 466 1.60 18.41 -17.15
C ASP A 466 0.86 17.56 -18.21
N GLU A 467 1.29 16.32 -18.41
CA GLU A 467 0.54 15.34 -19.21
C GLU A 467 -0.45 14.59 -18.31
N VAL A 468 -1.73 14.65 -18.67
CA VAL A 468 -2.84 14.05 -17.93
C VAL A 468 -3.53 13.02 -18.81
N VAL A 469 -3.66 11.79 -18.31
CA VAL A 469 -4.38 10.70 -18.96
C VAL A 469 -5.56 10.29 -18.09
N GLU A 470 -6.75 10.24 -18.68
CA GLU A 470 -7.94 9.66 -18.06
C GLU A 470 -8.32 8.35 -18.79
N LEU A 471 -8.41 7.25 -18.03
CA LEU A 471 -9.02 6.00 -18.47
C LEU A 471 -10.42 5.89 -17.86
N LEU A 472 -11.45 5.78 -18.71
CA LEU A 472 -12.82 5.51 -18.30
C LEU A 472 -13.16 4.05 -18.56
N TRP A 473 -13.14 3.24 -17.51
CA TRP A 473 -13.51 1.83 -17.56
C TRP A 473 -15.03 1.68 -17.44
N ASP A 474 -15.66 1.02 -18.41
CA ASP A 474 -17.10 0.74 -18.47
C ASP A 474 -17.34 -0.77 -18.32
N PHE A 475 -17.62 -1.21 -17.10
CA PHE A 475 -17.87 -2.62 -16.75
C PHE A 475 -19.35 -3.05 -16.96
N THR A 476 -20.16 -2.27 -17.70
CA THR A 476 -21.61 -2.54 -17.91
C THR A 476 -21.93 -3.34 -19.18
#